data_AF-A0A7Y2JVT3-F1
#
_entry.id   AF-A0A7Y2JVT3-F1
#
_cell.length_a   1.000
_cell.length_b   1.000
_cell.length_c   1.000
_cell.angle_alpha   90.00
_cell.angle_beta   90.00
_cell.angle_gamma   90.00
#
_symmetry.space_group_name_H-M   'P 1'
#
loop_
_entity.id
_entity.type
_entity.pdbx_description
1 polymer ?
#
loop_
_entity_poly.entity_id
_entity_poly.type
_entity_poly.pdbx_seq_one_letter_code
_entity_poly.pdbx_strand_id
1 'polypeptide(L)'
;MVNKPARQRAHTCLVLGLALALGGCHIGRGVVAMAQSTSAFTACTPDPRIACEPGSEALAAQVAAQLPAALATIEKAQFSRFVAPVRVQTYASAESFSRHSSAGPGAAGVVIFGVAHLSPVALRHPDGVGKILAHEMSHLHLAQLTRNLVDGAPACLVLGRPGHLGLKRRRAG
;
A
#
# COMPACT_ATOMS: atom_id res chain seq x y z
N MET A 1 10.87 43.05 -40.90
CA MET A 1 10.53 41.65 -40.59
C MET A 1 11.60 41.10 -39.66
N VAL A 2 11.34 41.09 -38.35
CA VAL A 2 12.29 40.62 -37.33
C VAL A 2 11.95 39.16 -37.02
N ASN A 3 12.87 38.25 -37.35
CA ASN A 3 12.70 36.82 -37.18
C ASN A 3 13.62 36.33 -36.05
N LYS A 4 13.05 35.89 -34.93
CA LYS A 4 13.66 34.99 -33.92
C LYS A 4 12.58 34.55 -32.91
N PRO A 5 12.72 33.38 -32.22
CA PRO A 5 13.75 32.36 -32.39
C PRO A 5 13.26 30.88 -32.31
N ALA A 6 13.91 30.01 -33.08
CA ALA A 6 13.91 28.56 -32.93
C ALA A 6 14.51 28.04 -31.59
N ARG A 7 14.80 28.91 -30.61
CA ARG A 7 15.36 28.53 -29.30
C ARG A 7 14.34 27.89 -28.36
N GLN A 8 13.05 28.14 -28.56
CA GLN A 8 11.99 27.70 -27.63
C GLN A 8 11.71 26.19 -27.67
N ARG A 9 12.06 25.52 -28.78
CA ARG A 9 11.83 24.07 -28.96
C ARG A 9 12.84 23.20 -28.21
N ALA A 10 14.09 23.65 -28.09
CA ALA A 10 15.14 22.88 -27.41
C ALA A 10 14.91 22.81 -25.88
N HIS A 11 14.42 23.89 -25.27
CA HIS A 11 14.15 23.93 -23.83
C HIS A 11 12.97 23.03 -23.43
N THR A 12 11.95 22.91 -24.29
CA THR A 12 10.76 22.11 -24.00
C THR A 12 11.07 20.60 -24.00
N CYS A 13 11.94 20.13 -24.91
CA CYS A 13 12.39 18.73 -24.91
C CYS A 13 13.29 18.38 -23.70
N LEU A 14 14.14 19.32 -23.27
CA LEU A 14 15.04 19.11 -22.12
C LEU A 14 14.26 19.00 -20.79
N VAL A 15 13.25 19.85 -20.60
CA VAL A 15 12.41 19.84 -19.39
C VAL A 15 11.54 18.57 -19.32
N LEU A 16 11.00 18.10 -20.46
CA LEU A 16 10.20 16.87 -20.50
C LEU A 16 11.04 15.61 -20.25
N GLY A 17 12.28 15.57 -20.76
CA GLY A 17 13.21 14.46 -20.49
C GLY A 17 13.65 14.37 -19.03
N LEU A 18 13.86 15.51 -18.36
CA LEU A 18 14.25 15.55 -16.95
C LEU A 18 13.09 15.15 -16.01
N ALA A 19 11.86 15.53 -16.34
CA ALA A 19 10.67 15.14 -15.57
C ALA A 19 10.40 13.63 -15.60
N LEU A 20 10.64 12.96 -16.74
CA LEU A 20 10.51 11.51 -16.87
C LEU A 20 11.61 10.74 -16.13
N ALA A 21 12.84 11.28 -16.11
CA ALA A 21 13.97 10.67 -15.39
C ALA A 21 13.80 10.74 -13.85
N LEU A 22 13.20 11.81 -13.33
CA LEU A 22 12.99 11.99 -11.89
C LEU A 22 11.76 11.23 -11.36
N GLY A 23 10.71 11.04 -12.18
CA GLY A 23 9.51 10.29 -11.79
C GLY A 23 9.67 8.76 -11.82
N GLY A 24 10.61 8.24 -12.62
CA GLY A 24 10.80 6.80 -12.82
C GLY A 24 11.32 6.03 -11.59
N CYS A 25 12.07 6.69 -10.70
CA CYS A 25 12.71 6.02 -9.56
C CYS A 25 11.72 5.50 -8.52
N HIS A 26 10.58 6.17 -8.30
CA HIS A 26 9.58 5.74 -7.31
C HIS A 26 8.69 4.61 -7.85
N ILE A 27 8.28 4.70 -9.12
CA ILE A 27 7.48 3.67 -9.79
C ILE A 27 8.31 2.38 -9.95
N GLY A 28 9.58 2.50 -10.33
CA GLY A 28 10.49 1.35 -10.45
C GLY A 28 10.67 0.60 -9.13
N ARG A 29 10.82 1.31 -8.00
CA ARG A 29 10.92 0.69 -6.67
C ARG A 29 9.65 -0.09 -6.30
N GLY A 30 8.48 0.48 -6.56
CA GLY A 30 7.20 -0.19 -6.33
C GLY A 30 7.06 -1.50 -7.11
N VAL A 31 7.40 -1.49 -8.40
CA VAL A 31 7.36 -2.70 -9.25
C VAL A 31 8.34 -3.77 -8.75
N VAL A 32 9.56 -3.36 -8.37
CA VAL A 32 10.56 -4.30 -7.82
C VAL A 32 10.09 -4.89 -6.49
N ALA A 33 9.45 -4.10 -5.63
CA ALA A 33 8.88 -4.57 -4.37
C ALA A 33 7.77 -5.59 -4.58
N MET A 34 6.87 -5.36 -5.56
CA MET A 34 5.83 -6.33 -5.93
C MET A 34 6.39 -7.65 -6.46
N ALA A 35 7.56 -7.62 -7.08
CA ALA A 35 8.23 -8.80 -7.62
C ALA A 35 9.06 -9.55 -6.57
N GLN A 36 9.23 -9.02 -5.34
CA GLN A 36 10.00 -9.71 -4.31
C GLN A 36 9.26 -10.95 -3.82
N SER A 37 9.98 -12.07 -3.76
CA SER A 37 9.42 -13.31 -3.21
C SER A 37 9.21 -13.18 -1.71
N THR A 38 8.01 -13.55 -1.26
CA THR A 38 7.69 -13.72 0.18
C THR A 38 7.82 -15.18 0.63
N SER A 39 8.42 -16.05 -0.18
CA SER A 39 8.56 -17.49 0.12
C SER A 39 9.36 -17.81 1.39
N ALA A 40 10.19 -16.88 1.86
CA ALA A 40 10.94 -17.03 3.10
C ALA A 40 10.10 -16.69 4.36
N PHE A 41 8.93 -16.08 4.21
CA PHE A 41 8.07 -15.73 5.33
C PHE A 41 7.37 -16.96 5.90
N THR A 42 7.36 -17.08 7.22
CA THR A 42 6.74 -18.20 7.92
C THR A 42 5.77 -17.72 8.99
N ALA A 43 4.82 -18.56 9.36
CA ALA A 43 3.99 -18.35 10.53
C ALA A 43 4.83 -18.64 11.78
N CYS A 44 5.33 -17.60 12.44
CA CYS A 44 6.19 -17.73 13.63
C CYS A 44 5.51 -17.27 14.92
N THR A 45 4.21 -16.97 14.85
CA THR A 45 3.37 -16.71 16.01
C THR A 45 2.11 -17.55 15.90
N PRO A 46 1.39 -17.82 17.01
CA PRO A 46 0.09 -18.48 16.95
C PRO A 46 -0.97 -17.69 16.17
N ASP A 47 -0.77 -16.39 15.96
CA ASP A 47 -1.67 -15.55 15.18
C ASP A 47 -1.37 -15.69 13.68
N PRO A 48 -2.27 -16.29 12.88
CA PRO A 48 -2.03 -16.54 11.46
C PRO A 48 -2.01 -15.27 10.61
N ARG A 49 -2.37 -14.11 11.19
CA ARG A 49 -2.30 -12.80 10.52
C ARG A 49 -0.87 -12.29 10.40
N ILE A 50 0.06 -12.85 11.18
CA ILE A 50 1.44 -12.40 11.29
C ILE A 50 2.35 -13.42 10.61
N ALA A 51 3.04 -12.97 9.58
CA ALA A 51 4.13 -13.72 8.96
C ALA A 51 5.45 -13.00 9.26
N CYS A 52 6.53 -13.75 9.46
CA CYS A 52 7.82 -13.16 9.75
C CYS A 52 8.93 -13.75 8.90
N GLU A 53 9.89 -12.89 8.58
CA GLU A 53 11.18 -13.29 8.05
C GLU A 53 12.00 -13.96 9.18
N PRO A 54 12.75 -15.04 8.90
CA PRO A 54 13.65 -15.65 9.88
C PRO A 54 14.58 -14.61 10.51
N GLY A 55 14.63 -14.55 11.84
CA GLY A 55 15.36 -13.54 12.60
C GLY A 55 14.53 -12.33 13.04
N SER A 56 13.23 -12.26 12.70
CA SER A 56 12.32 -11.20 13.15
C SER A 56 11.29 -11.66 14.20
N GLU A 57 11.49 -12.83 14.80
CA GLU A 57 10.55 -13.47 15.73
C GLU A 57 10.29 -12.62 16.98
N ALA A 58 11.31 -11.90 17.48
CA ALA A 58 11.14 -11.01 18.63
C ALA A 58 10.20 -9.83 18.31
N LEU A 59 10.30 -9.26 17.10
CA LEU A 59 9.37 -8.23 16.63
C LEU A 59 7.98 -8.83 16.41
N ALA A 60 7.89 -9.99 15.77
CA ALA A 60 6.63 -10.70 15.54
C ALA A 60 5.89 -11.00 16.85
N ALA A 61 6.61 -11.43 17.90
CA ALA A 61 6.05 -11.69 19.22
C ALA A 61 5.48 -10.41 19.87
N GLN A 62 6.18 -9.28 19.77
CA GLN A 62 5.65 -8.00 20.27
C GLN A 62 4.43 -7.54 19.47
N VAL A 63 4.46 -7.70 18.15
CA VAL A 63 3.31 -7.40 17.28
C VAL A 63 2.12 -8.29 17.69
N ALA A 64 2.31 -9.59 17.85
CA ALA A 64 1.26 -10.53 18.23
C ALA A 64 0.60 -10.16 19.57
N ALA A 65 1.39 -9.76 20.56
CA ALA A 65 0.88 -9.32 21.85
C ALA A 65 0.05 -8.03 21.77
N GLN A 66 0.38 -7.12 20.85
CA GLN A 66 -0.24 -5.79 20.75
C GLN A 66 -1.35 -5.71 19.69
N LEU A 67 -1.37 -6.62 18.72
CA LEU A 67 -2.26 -6.56 17.55
C LEU A 67 -3.75 -6.52 17.93
N PRO A 68 -4.29 -7.37 18.83
CA PRO A 68 -5.70 -7.30 19.18
C PRO A 68 -6.13 -5.94 19.75
N ALA A 69 -5.31 -5.36 20.63
CA ALA A 69 -5.59 -4.07 21.24
C ALA A 69 -5.49 -2.91 20.23
N ALA A 70 -4.50 -2.96 19.33
CA ALA A 70 -4.36 -1.98 18.25
C ALA A 70 -5.60 -2.00 17.33
N LEU A 71 -6.04 -3.18 16.90
CA LEU A 71 -7.23 -3.31 16.05
C LEU A 71 -8.48 -2.75 16.73
N ALA A 72 -8.76 -3.16 17.96
CA ALA A 72 -9.92 -2.68 18.71
C ALA A 72 -9.90 -1.14 18.90
N THR A 73 -8.71 -0.58 19.13
CA THR A 73 -8.53 0.87 19.26
C THR A 73 -8.87 1.58 17.95
N ILE A 74 -8.38 1.09 16.81
CA ILE A 74 -8.63 1.71 15.51
C ILE A 74 -10.09 1.57 15.10
N GLU A 75 -10.70 0.41 15.28
CA GLU A 75 -12.11 0.21 14.94
C GLU A 75 -13.03 1.12 15.76
N LYS A 76 -12.72 1.29 17.05
CA LYS A 76 -13.44 2.22 17.93
C LYS A 76 -13.23 3.68 17.48
N ALA A 77 -11.99 4.06 17.17
CA ALA A 77 -11.66 5.44 16.80
C ALA A 77 -12.21 5.85 15.43
N GLN A 78 -12.31 4.90 14.49
CA GLN A 78 -12.77 5.14 13.13
C GLN A 78 -14.22 4.69 12.88
N PHE A 79 -14.94 4.31 13.94
CA PHE A 79 -16.36 3.92 13.94
C PHE A 79 -16.74 2.86 12.89
N SER A 80 -15.80 1.99 12.52
CA SER A 80 -16.00 0.93 11.54
C SER A 80 -15.03 -0.22 11.80
N ARG A 81 -15.40 -1.43 11.39
CA ARG A 81 -14.51 -2.59 11.41
C ARG A 81 -13.54 -2.58 10.23
N PHE A 82 -12.45 -3.34 10.34
CA PHE A 82 -11.66 -3.73 9.18
C PHE A 82 -12.54 -4.55 8.22
N VAL A 83 -12.48 -4.24 6.92
CA VAL A 83 -13.33 -4.87 5.91
C VAL A 83 -12.72 -6.16 5.37
N ALA A 84 -11.39 -6.25 5.38
CA ALA A 84 -10.65 -7.43 4.95
C ALA A 84 -9.71 -7.93 6.07
N PRO A 85 -9.36 -9.23 6.08
CA PRO A 85 -8.42 -9.77 7.04
C PRO A 85 -7.12 -8.97 7.10
N VAL A 86 -6.72 -8.57 8.30
CA VAL A 86 -5.46 -7.86 8.55
C VAL A 86 -4.30 -8.82 8.35
N ARG A 87 -3.24 -8.34 7.69
CA ARG A 87 -1.99 -9.07 7.48
C ARG A 87 -0.82 -8.20 7.91
N VAL A 88 0.10 -8.79 8.65
CA VAL A 88 1.33 -8.13 9.11
C VAL A 88 2.55 -8.97 8.70
N GLN A 89 3.57 -8.30 8.19
CA GLN A 89 4.87 -8.88 7.87
C GLN A 89 5.96 -8.21 8.69
N THR A 90 6.75 -8.99 9.42
CA THR A 90 7.92 -8.48 10.15
C THR A 90 9.21 -8.88 9.45
N TYR A 91 10.19 -7.96 9.47
CA TYR A 91 11.45 -8.11 8.75
C TYR A 91 12.62 -8.23 9.72
N ALA A 92 13.61 -9.04 9.35
CA ALA A 92 14.79 -9.27 10.17
C ALA A 92 15.80 -8.12 10.01
N SER A 93 15.80 -7.45 8.86
CA SER A 93 16.68 -6.31 8.58
C SER A 93 15.94 -5.12 7.95
N ALA A 94 16.50 -3.93 8.12
CA ALA A 94 15.99 -2.70 7.52
C ALA A 94 16.08 -2.73 5.98
N GLU A 95 17.11 -3.40 5.46
CA GLU A 95 17.33 -3.59 4.03
C GLU A 95 16.29 -4.53 3.43
N SER A 96 15.96 -5.63 4.10
CA SER A 96 14.92 -6.55 3.65
C SER A 96 13.56 -5.87 3.64
N PHE A 97 13.24 -5.13 4.70
CA PHE A 97 12.06 -4.27 4.76
C PHE A 97 11.99 -3.31 3.57
N SER A 98 13.07 -2.54 3.35
CA SER A 98 13.10 -1.51 2.30
C SER A 98 12.90 -2.09 0.89
N ARG A 99 13.46 -3.28 0.61
CA ARG A 99 13.28 -3.98 -0.67
C ARG A 99 11.83 -4.41 -0.91
N HIS A 100 11.14 -4.90 0.12
CA HIS A 100 9.77 -5.44 -0.04
C HIS A 100 8.68 -4.38 0.10
N SER A 101 8.95 -3.28 0.80
CA SER A 101 7.95 -2.27 1.11
C SER A 101 8.10 -0.98 0.29
N SER A 102 9.21 -0.82 -0.43
CA SER A 102 9.62 0.43 -1.09
C SER A 102 9.84 1.63 -0.16
N ALA A 103 9.68 1.47 1.16
CA ALA A 103 9.97 2.49 2.14
C ALA A 103 11.49 2.58 2.43
N GLY A 104 11.95 3.72 2.94
CA GLY A 104 13.35 3.87 3.33
C GLY A 104 13.72 2.95 4.50
N PRO A 105 14.99 2.51 4.61
CA PRO A 105 15.44 1.59 5.68
C PRO A 105 15.30 2.18 7.10
N GLY A 106 15.17 3.51 7.24
CA GLY A 106 14.93 4.18 8.51
C GLY A 106 13.47 4.17 8.99
N ALA A 107 12.51 3.73 8.15
CA ALA A 107 11.11 3.70 8.54
C ALA A 107 10.81 2.52 9.46
N ALA A 108 9.96 2.74 10.48
CA ALA A 108 9.57 1.70 11.43
C ALA A 108 8.45 0.78 10.88
N GLY A 109 7.62 1.30 9.98
CA GLY A 109 6.58 0.55 9.31
C GLY A 109 6.07 1.26 8.06
N VAL A 110 5.28 0.54 7.28
CA VAL A 110 4.46 1.09 6.20
C VAL A 110 3.33 0.13 5.85
N VAL A 111 2.21 0.65 5.36
CA VAL A 111 1.17 -0.14 4.70
C VAL A 111 1.30 -0.04 3.19
N ILE A 112 1.48 -1.19 2.53
CA ILE A 112 1.46 -1.27 1.07
C ILE A 112 0.81 -2.60 0.64
N PHE A 113 0.14 -2.60 -0.51
CA PHE A 113 -0.54 -3.78 -1.05
C PHE A 113 -1.53 -4.48 -0.07
N GLY A 114 -2.11 -3.72 0.87
CA GLY A 114 -3.05 -4.26 1.87
C GLY A 114 -2.39 -5.06 2.98
N VAL A 115 -1.07 -4.92 3.15
CA VAL A 115 -0.28 -5.57 4.20
C VAL A 115 0.45 -4.49 5.00
N ALA A 116 0.51 -4.65 6.32
CA ALA A 116 1.38 -3.83 7.17
C ALA A 116 2.76 -4.47 7.25
N HIS A 117 3.79 -3.73 6.85
CA HIS A 117 5.19 -4.14 6.87
C HIS A 117 5.89 -3.44 8.02
N LEU A 118 6.52 -4.19 8.93
CA LEU A 118 7.17 -3.64 10.13
C LEU A 118 8.66 -3.98 10.10
N SER A 119 9.49 -2.95 10.23
CA SER A 119 10.95 -3.07 10.22
C SER A 119 11.50 -3.29 11.64
N PRO A 120 12.73 -3.82 11.78
CA PRO A 120 13.36 -3.95 13.10
C PRO A 120 13.65 -2.59 13.77
N VAL A 121 13.53 -1.46 13.05
CA VAL A 121 13.61 -0.12 13.65
C VAL A 121 12.49 0.09 14.67
N ALA A 122 11.33 -0.55 14.49
CA ALA A 122 10.20 -0.45 15.42
C ALA A 122 10.55 -0.85 16.86
N LEU A 123 11.47 -1.82 17.03
CA LEU A 123 11.92 -2.28 18.35
C LEU A 123 12.69 -1.21 19.14
N ARG A 124 13.32 -0.25 18.45
CA ARG A 124 14.13 0.81 19.06
C ARG A 124 13.48 2.18 18.98
N HIS A 125 12.28 2.27 18.40
CA HIS A 125 11.59 3.52 18.23
C HIS A 125 11.07 4.03 19.58
N PRO A 126 11.18 5.34 19.91
CA PRO A 126 10.79 5.87 21.20
C PRO A 126 9.30 5.67 21.54
N ASP A 127 8.44 5.59 20.52
CA ASP A 127 7.01 5.28 20.71
C ASP A 127 6.72 3.81 21.01
N GLY A 128 7.69 2.92 20.80
CA GLY A 128 7.53 1.48 20.95
C GLY A 128 6.66 0.83 19.88
N VAL A 129 6.68 -0.51 19.85
CA VAL A 129 6.01 -1.32 18.82
C VAL A 129 4.50 -1.10 18.79
N GLY A 130 3.84 -1.02 19.95
CA GLY A 130 2.38 -0.89 20.03
C GLY A 130 1.83 0.37 19.37
N LYS A 131 2.47 1.53 19.58
CA LYS A 131 2.06 2.79 18.95
C LYS A 131 2.32 2.79 17.44
N ILE A 132 3.48 2.29 17.01
CA ILE A 132 3.79 2.14 15.58
C ILE A 132 2.76 1.22 14.92
N LEU A 133 2.44 0.08 15.56
CA LEU A 133 1.45 -0.85 15.04
C LEU A 133 0.08 -0.18 14.90
N ALA A 134 -0.39 0.57 15.90
CA ALA A 134 -1.65 1.30 15.82
C ALA A 134 -1.65 2.37 14.70
N HIS A 135 -0.51 3.03 14.48
CA HIS A 135 -0.32 3.96 13.36
C HIS A 135 -0.49 3.26 12.01
N GLU A 136 0.23 2.16 11.79
CA GLU A 136 0.11 1.38 10.54
C GLU A 136 -1.30 0.78 10.37
N MET A 137 -1.92 0.29 11.45
CA MET A 137 -3.29 -0.22 11.40
C MET A 137 -4.29 0.86 11.01
N SER A 138 -4.06 2.13 11.39
CA SER A 138 -4.90 3.25 10.96
C SER A 138 -4.81 3.48 9.46
N HIS A 139 -3.61 3.39 8.87
CA HIS A 139 -3.42 3.46 7.42
C HIS A 139 -4.09 2.30 6.68
N LEU A 140 -3.94 1.08 7.21
CA LEU A 140 -4.56 -0.10 6.61
C LEU A 140 -6.09 -0.01 6.63
N HIS A 141 -6.66 0.42 7.74
CA HIS A 141 -8.11 0.59 7.88
C HIS A 141 -8.67 1.60 6.87
N LEU A 142 -8.06 2.79 6.79
CA LEU A 142 -8.44 3.81 5.82
C LEU A 142 -8.26 3.34 4.37
N ALA A 143 -7.19 2.63 4.06
CA ALA A 143 -6.95 2.06 2.74
C ALA A 143 -8.02 1.03 2.36
N GLN A 144 -8.49 0.21 3.32
CA GLN A 144 -9.58 -0.72 3.07
C GLN A 144 -10.90 0.03 2.82
N LEU A 145 -11.26 1.00 3.67
CA LEU A 145 -12.49 1.77 3.50
C LEU A 145 -12.53 2.50 2.16
N THR A 146 -11.45 3.18 1.79
CA THR A 146 -11.38 3.92 0.52
C THR A 146 -11.49 3.01 -0.70
N ARG A 147 -10.83 1.84 -0.70
CA ARG A 147 -10.99 0.85 -1.79
C ARG A 147 -12.42 0.35 -1.89
N ASN A 148 -13.05 0.01 -0.77
CA ASN A 148 -14.43 -0.45 -0.77
C ASN A 148 -15.43 0.62 -1.25
N LEU A 149 -15.13 1.91 -1.07
CA LEU A 149 -15.96 2.99 -1.62
C LEU A 149 -15.81 3.12 -3.15
N VAL A 150 -14.63 2.86 -3.70
CA VAL A 150 -14.38 2.90 -5.15
C VAL A 150 -14.92 1.64 -5.83
N ASP A 151 -14.69 0.47 -5.24
CA ASP A 151 -15.15 -0.82 -5.75
C ASP A 151 -16.67 -1.03 -5.50
N GLY A 152 -17.20 -0.37 -4.46
CA GLY A 152 -18.61 -0.36 -4.08
C GLY A 152 -19.39 0.86 -4.58
N ALA A 153 -18.86 1.63 -5.54
CA ALA A 153 -19.64 2.68 -6.19
C ALA A 153 -20.91 2.02 -6.77
N PRO A 154 -22.12 2.41 -6.32
CA PRO A 154 -23.33 1.86 -6.90
C PRO A 154 -23.36 2.20 -8.39
N ALA A 155 -23.83 1.26 -9.21
CA ALA A 155 -24.07 1.42 -10.64
C ALA A 155 -24.96 2.63 -11.03
N CYS A 156 -25.40 3.44 -10.06
CA CYS A 156 -26.14 4.69 -10.26
C CYS A 156 -25.28 5.92 -10.56
N LEU A 157 -23.94 5.88 -10.38
CA LEU A 157 -23.08 7.03 -10.73
C LEU A 157 -22.22 6.79 -11.98
N VAL A 158 -22.76 6.09 -12.98
CA VAL A 158 -22.29 6.22 -14.37
C VAL A 158 -23.21 7.22 -15.05
N LEU A 159 -22.89 8.51 -14.91
CA LEU A 159 -23.49 9.56 -15.71
C LEU A 159 -23.14 9.33 -17.19
N GLY A 160 -24.18 9.05 -17.98
CA GLY A 160 -24.28 9.41 -19.40
C GLY A 160 -23.30 8.74 -20.36
N ARG A 161 -23.67 7.57 -20.89
CA ARG A 161 -23.24 7.17 -22.24
C ARG A 161 -24.42 7.22 -23.20
N PRO A 162 -24.39 8.06 -24.25
CA PRO A 162 -25.46 8.13 -25.23
C PRO A 162 -25.33 6.97 -26.22
N GLY A 163 -26.48 6.40 -26.59
CA GLY A 163 -26.64 5.63 -27.82
C GLY A 163 -26.21 4.15 -27.75
N HIS A 164 -27.20 3.27 -27.69
CA HIS A 164 -27.43 2.33 -28.80
C HIS A 164 -28.80 1.67 -28.67
N LEU A 165 -29.78 2.23 -29.38
CA LEU A 165 -31.00 1.52 -29.74
C LEU A 165 -30.60 0.41 -30.71
N GLY A 166 -30.54 -0.82 -30.22
CA GLY A 166 -30.17 -2.02 -30.98
C GLY A 166 -31.29 -3.05 -30.93
N LEU A 167 -32.21 -2.93 -31.87
CA LEU A 167 -33.32 -3.83 -32.17
C LEU A 167 -32.86 -5.31 -32.32
N LYS A 168 -33.48 -6.26 -31.62
CA LYS A 168 -33.56 -7.67 -32.10
C LYS A 168 -34.89 -8.34 -31.72
N ARG A 169 -35.77 -8.38 -32.73
CA ARG A 169 -36.76 -9.41 -33.12
C ARG A 169 -37.09 -10.50 -32.10
N ARG A 170 -38.37 -10.56 -31.68
CA ARG A 170 -39.03 -11.83 -31.33
C ARG A 170 -39.68 -12.41 -32.58
N ARG A 171 -39.35 -13.68 -32.86
CA ARG A 171 -40.07 -14.56 -33.80
C ARG A 171 -41.30 -15.13 -33.10
N ALA A 172 -42.28 -15.44 -33.94
CA ALA A 172 -43.56 -16.07 -33.67
C ALA A 172 -43.48 -17.38 -32.89
N GLY A 173 -44.59 -17.67 -32.20
CA GLY A 173 -44.92 -18.86 -31.44
C GLY A 173 -46.17 -18.53 -30.63
#